data_AF-D8T7A4-F1
#
_entry.id   AF-D8T7A4-F1
#
_cell.length_a   1.000
_cell.length_b   1.000
_cell.length_c   1.000
_cell.angle_alpha   90.00
_cell.angle_beta   90.00
_cell.angle_gamma   90.00
#
_symmetry.space_group_name_H-M   'P 1'
#
loop_
_entity.id
_entity.type
_entity.pdbx_description
1 polymer ?
#
loop_
_entity_poly.entity_id
_entity_poly.type
_entity_poly.pdbx_seq_one_letter_code
_entity_poly.pdbx_strand_id
1 'polypeptide(L)'
;MPVRNVVSWAAMIAGYAQSGRLLAAIAMFQEMAMEGVRPNEICFVILLSACSRTGSVEESWEFAASMARDYGLEASREHYVCLIDGFGRAGRMATARELAEGMPDQPNGVAWAALMSASKIHEPGGKFAGRNVIEADDPASYVLLASSYASCMVLGIPVVGTLFDATPARIRRGLMSSPIIVLSVLLCCWKIQFSRALPTFRGGLNRADGLCVKLVQPYGYQCEELAEFWDWSVDELSAYDLQAMLEMVYARTNSKVLYVGYSQGTQAAFAAFSEHRLVDIVEKAVMLAPVAYVDHATSLLTLGAQTHLDLLIASLGIYEFSLRAQNKPVTEYLCKLSDDPECTENFVTLLAGPNCCINDTRRAYYEIYEPQSTSAKNFGHLAQQFRGKSFDKFDYGFWQNLVRYGWISPPTYSLPNIPRTIPFLFFYAAKDALAAPQNVAQLVSELQSKPDLVFLPDYAHLDFVVSYNAKDLVYPKVVEFFNS
;
A
#
# COMPACT_ATOMS: atom_id res chain seq x y z
N MET A 1 -6.79 -40.14 -6.99
CA MET A 1 -8.02 -39.70 -7.69
C MET A 1 -8.31 -40.72 -8.78
N PRO A 2 -9.54 -41.26 -8.93
CA PRO A 2 -9.76 -42.44 -9.77
C PRO A 2 -9.76 -42.16 -11.28
N VAL A 3 -10.02 -40.91 -11.69
CA VAL A 3 -9.89 -40.44 -13.09
C VAL A 3 -9.45 -38.97 -13.05
N ARG A 4 -8.35 -38.63 -13.70
CA ARG A 4 -7.85 -37.25 -13.81
C ARG A 4 -8.48 -36.59 -15.03
N ASN A 5 -9.13 -35.45 -14.83
CA ASN A 5 -9.68 -34.61 -15.90
C ASN A 5 -8.86 -33.33 -16.09
N VAL A 6 -9.13 -32.56 -17.15
CA VAL A 6 -8.41 -31.31 -17.49
C VAL A 6 -8.29 -30.33 -16.32
N VAL A 7 -9.33 -30.22 -15.48
CA VAL A 7 -9.34 -29.33 -14.30
C VAL A 7 -8.39 -29.82 -13.22
N SER A 8 -8.39 -31.12 -12.92
CA SER A 8 -7.46 -31.71 -11.95
C SER A 8 -6.00 -31.62 -12.40
N TRP A 9 -5.75 -31.75 -13.71
CA TRP A 9 -4.42 -31.55 -14.30
C TRP A 9 -3.97 -30.10 -14.21
N ALA A 10 -4.83 -29.15 -14.59
CA ALA A 10 -4.54 -27.71 -14.47
C ALA A 10 -4.22 -27.34 -13.01
N ALA A 11 -4.93 -27.89 -12.03
CA ALA A 11 -4.66 -27.65 -10.61
C ALA A 11 -3.29 -28.20 -10.16
N MET A 12 -2.92 -29.40 -10.61
CA MET A 12 -1.59 -29.97 -10.30
C MET A 12 -0.46 -29.16 -10.94
N ILE A 13 -0.61 -28.77 -12.21
CA ILE A 13 0.34 -27.92 -12.93
C ILE A 13 0.47 -26.56 -12.20
N ALA A 14 -0.65 -25.96 -11.77
CA ALA A 14 -0.67 -24.72 -11.00
C ALA A 14 0.04 -24.83 -9.66
N GLY A 15 -0.13 -25.93 -8.93
CA GLY A 15 0.55 -26.14 -7.64
C GLY A 15 2.07 -26.16 -7.77
N TYR A 16 2.60 -26.85 -8.79
CA TYR A 16 4.04 -26.84 -9.08
C TYR A 16 4.53 -25.49 -9.58
N ALA A 17 3.75 -24.83 -10.46
CA ALA A 17 4.04 -23.49 -10.95
C ALA A 17 4.12 -22.48 -9.81
N GLN A 18 3.13 -22.41 -8.92
CA GLN A 18 3.09 -21.47 -7.78
C GLN A 18 4.25 -21.69 -6.81
N SER A 19 4.68 -22.94 -6.64
CA SER A 19 5.85 -23.32 -5.83
C SER A 19 7.21 -23.01 -6.49
N GLY A 20 7.22 -22.35 -7.66
CA GLY A 20 8.44 -21.98 -8.39
C GLY A 20 9.14 -23.15 -9.10
N ARG A 21 8.50 -24.31 -9.21
CA ARG A 21 9.08 -25.53 -9.81
C ARG A 21 8.67 -25.67 -11.27
N LEU A 22 9.21 -24.83 -12.15
CA LEU A 22 8.84 -24.80 -13.57
C LEU A 22 9.00 -26.17 -14.25
N LEU A 23 10.15 -26.83 -14.11
CA LEU A 23 10.41 -28.13 -14.75
C LEU A 23 9.41 -29.21 -14.33
N ALA A 24 8.96 -29.19 -13.06
CA ALA A 24 7.94 -30.10 -12.57
C ALA A 24 6.55 -29.78 -13.17
N ALA A 25 6.22 -28.49 -13.32
CA ALA A 25 4.99 -28.07 -14.00
C ALA A 25 4.96 -28.49 -15.48
N ILE A 26 6.10 -28.37 -16.18
CA ILE A 26 6.26 -28.81 -17.57
C ILE A 26 6.12 -30.34 -17.65
N ALA A 27 6.75 -31.09 -16.75
CA ALA A 27 6.63 -32.54 -16.71
C ALA A 27 5.17 -33.00 -16.51
N MET A 28 4.42 -32.33 -15.63
CA MET A 28 2.99 -32.62 -15.42
C MET A 28 2.14 -32.29 -16.66
N PHE A 29 2.48 -31.22 -17.39
CA PHE A 29 1.81 -30.89 -18.64
C PHE A 29 2.08 -31.93 -19.74
N GLN A 30 3.31 -32.44 -19.83
CA GLN A 30 3.65 -33.51 -20.76
C GLN A 30 2.96 -34.82 -20.39
N GLU A 31 2.90 -35.16 -19.10
CA GLU A 31 2.18 -36.35 -18.60
C GLU A 31 0.69 -36.28 -18.93
N MET A 32 0.06 -35.12 -18.75
CA MET A 32 -1.32 -34.87 -19.14
C MET A 32 -1.57 -35.20 -20.63
N ALA A 33 -0.68 -34.75 -21.52
CA ALA A 33 -0.78 -35.03 -22.95
C ALA A 33 -0.55 -36.52 -23.27
N MET A 34 0.39 -37.18 -22.60
CA MET A 34 0.64 -38.62 -22.75
C MET A 34 -0.53 -39.48 -22.27
N GLU A 35 -1.26 -39.04 -21.24
CA GLU A 35 -2.50 -39.69 -20.78
C GLU A 35 -3.70 -39.39 -21.70
N GLY A 36 -3.50 -38.70 -22.82
CA GLY A 36 -4.55 -38.40 -23.80
C GLY A 36 -5.52 -37.31 -23.34
N VAL A 37 -5.22 -36.59 -22.25
CA VAL A 37 -6.04 -35.47 -21.79
C VAL A 37 -5.58 -34.21 -22.51
N ARG A 38 -6.45 -33.66 -23.39
CA ARG A 38 -6.13 -32.46 -24.15
C ARG A 38 -6.02 -31.23 -23.24
N PRO A 39 -4.89 -30.49 -23.24
CA PRO A 39 -4.76 -29.21 -22.57
C PRO A 39 -5.75 -28.17 -23.07
N ASN A 40 -6.17 -27.27 -22.18
CA ASN A 40 -7.02 -26.12 -22.50
C ASN A 40 -6.29 -24.80 -22.25
N GLU A 41 -6.94 -23.70 -22.62
CA GLU A 41 -6.49 -22.30 -22.44
C GLU A 41 -5.82 -22.06 -21.06
N ILE A 42 -6.46 -22.54 -20.00
CA ILE A 42 -6.02 -22.30 -18.61
C ILE A 42 -4.66 -22.96 -18.32
N CYS A 43 -4.42 -24.17 -18.85
CA CYS A 43 -3.13 -24.85 -18.70
C CYS A 43 -1.97 -24.01 -19.25
N PHE A 44 -2.19 -23.33 -20.39
CA PHE A 44 -1.18 -22.48 -21.01
C PHE A 44 -0.97 -21.17 -20.25
N VAL A 45 -2.04 -20.52 -19.76
CA VAL A 45 -1.89 -19.34 -18.87
C VAL A 45 -1.02 -19.67 -17.65
N ILE A 46 -1.25 -20.84 -17.02
CA ILE A 46 -0.47 -21.27 -15.85
C ILE A 46 1.01 -21.47 -16.20
N LEU A 47 1.31 -22.12 -17.33
CA LEU A 47 2.69 -22.34 -17.78
C LEU A 47 3.39 -21.04 -18.16
N LEU A 48 2.74 -20.16 -18.93
CA LEU A 48 3.29 -18.87 -19.31
C LEU A 48 3.54 -17.97 -18.09
N SER A 49 2.64 -17.99 -17.10
CA SER A 49 2.84 -17.29 -15.82
C SER A 49 3.99 -17.88 -15.00
N ALA A 50 4.19 -19.20 -15.05
CA ALA A 50 5.34 -19.85 -14.44
C ALA A 50 6.66 -19.44 -15.12
N CYS A 51 6.70 -19.47 -16.44
CA CYS A 51 7.84 -19.02 -17.25
C CYS A 51 8.18 -17.55 -16.98
N SER A 52 7.17 -16.66 -16.85
CA SER A 52 7.40 -15.25 -16.51
C SER A 52 8.14 -15.10 -15.17
N ARG A 53 7.74 -15.86 -14.15
CA ARG A 53 8.33 -15.76 -12.80
C ARG A 53 9.74 -16.35 -12.71
N THR A 54 10.08 -17.33 -13.54
CA THR A 54 11.41 -17.93 -13.59
C THR A 54 12.34 -17.31 -14.63
N GLY A 55 11.83 -16.39 -15.48
CA GLY A 55 12.59 -15.77 -16.56
C GLY A 55 12.89 -16.71 -17.74
N SER A 56 12.11 -17.78 -17.91
CA SER A 56 12.29 -18.83 -18.92
C SER A 56 11.59 -18.45 -20.23
N VAL A 57 12.22 -17.54 -20.99
CA VAL A 57 11.60 -16.87 -22.15
C VAL A 57 11.47 -17.81 -23.35
N GLU A 58 12.48 -18.64 -23.59
CA GLU A 58 12.51 -19.61 -24.68
C GLU A 58 11.36 -20.62 -24.55
N GLU A 59 11.17 -21.15 -23.35
CA GLU A 59 10.05 -22.04 -23.02
C GLU A 59 8.71 -21.34 -23.16
N SER A 60 8.62 -20.06 -22.73
CA SER A 60 7.41 -19.25 -22.88
C SER A 60 6.98 -19.11 -24.35
N TRP A 61 7.94 -18.90 -25.26
CA TRP A 61 7.68 -18.78 -26.69
C TRP A 61 7.24 -20.11 -27.32
N GLU A 62 7.87 -21.21 -26.92
CA GLU A 62 7.49 -22.54 -27.41
C GLU A 62 6.07 -22.93 -26.93
N PHE A 63 5.72 -22.60 -25.68
CA PHE A 63 4.35 -22.81 -25.20
C PHE A 63 3.34 -21.97 -25.98
N ALA A 64 3.62 -20.69 -26.23
CA ALA A 64 2.74 -19.85 -27.04
C ALA A 64 2.58 -20.37 -28.48
N ALA A 65 3.67 -20.86 -29.10
CA ALA A 65 3.63 -21.41 -30.45
C ALA A 65 2.86 -22.75 -30.52
N SER A 66 3.07 -23.63 -29.54
CA SER A 66 2.43 -24.95 -29.48
C SER A 66 0.91 -24.86 -29.29
N MET A 67 0.38 -23.81 -28.64
CA MET A 67 -1.07 -23.61 -28.47
C MET A 67 -1.84 -23.71 -29.80
N ALA A 68 -1.45 -22.92 -30.80
CA ALA A 68 -2.11 -22.91 -32.09
C ALA A 68 -1.69 -24.11 -32.95
N ARG A 69 -0.38 -24.43 -32.97
CA ARG A 69 0.21 -25.46 -33.83
C ARG A 69 -0.24 -26.88 -33.47
N ASP A 70 -0.19 -27.21 -32.18
CA ASP A 70 -0.33 -28.59 -31.69
C ASP A 70 -1.72 -28.82 -31.07
N TYR A 71 -2.35 -27.77 -30.53
CA TYR A 71 -3.63 -27.87 -29.82
C TYR A 71 -4.77 -27.08 -30.47
N GLY A 72 -4.52 -26.32 -31.54
CA GLY A 72 -5.56 -25.53 -32.23
C GLY A 72 -6.28 -24.52 -31.31
N LEU A 73 -5.58 -24.00 -30.30
CA LEU A 73 -6.09 -23.00 -29.35
C LEU A 73 -5.67 -21.61 -29.80
N GLU A 74 -6.59 -20.65 -29.72
CA GLU A 74 -6.31 -19.25 -30.01
C GLU A 74 -5.84 -18.54 -28.74
N ALA A 75 -4.79 -17.72 -28.86
CA ALA A 75 -4.26 -17.00 -27.71
C ALA A 75 -5.26 -15.95 -27.20
N SER A 76 -5.83 -16.18 -26.02
CA SER A 76 -6.65 -15.20 -25.30
C SER A 76 -5.81 -14.05 -24.70
N ARG A 77 -6.49 -13.00 -24.23
CA ARG A 77 -5.84 -11.82 -23.61
C ARG A 77 -4.92 -12.18 -22.44
N GLU A 78 -5.32 -13.15 -21.63
CA GLU A 78 -4.55 -13.61 -20.46
C GLU A 78 -3.19 -14.21 -20.86
N HIS A 79 -3.13 -14.88 -22.01
CA HIS A 79 -1.87 -15.39 -22.57
C HIS A 79 -0.95 -14.26 -23.00
N TYR A 80 -1.48 -13.25 -23.69
CA TYR A 80 -0.73 -12.06 -24.09
C TYR A 80 -0.18 -11.29 -22.88
N VAL A 81 -0.98 -11.10 -21.82
CA VAL A 81 -0.53 -10.45 -20.58
C VAL A 81 0.64 -11.20 -19.95
N CYS A 82 0.57 -12.53 -19.88
CA CYS A 82 1.65 -13.36 -19.33
C CYS A 82 2.94 -13.28 -20.18
N LEU A 83 2.80 -13.25 -21.50
CA LEU A 83 3.93 -13.07 -22.42
C LEU A 83 4.56 -11.68 -22.28
N ILE A 84 3.74 -10.62 -22.22
CA ILE A 84 4.22 -9.23 -22.02
C ILE A 84 4.99 -9.10 -20.70
N ASP A 85 4.45 -9.65 -19.61
CA ASP A 85 5.13 -9.64 -18.29
C ASP A 85 6.44 -10.44 -18.33
N GLY A 86 6.44 -11.64 -18.92
CA GLY A 86 7.62 -12.51 -18.96
C GLY A 86 8.76 -11.97 -19.84
N PHE A 87 8.46 -11.55 -21.07
CA PHE A 87 9.45 -10.94 -21.96
C PHE A 87 9.95 -9.60 -21.43
N GLY A 88 9.06 -8.85 -20.76
CA GLY A 88 9.39 -7.60 -20.15
C GLY A 88 10.34 -7.74 -18.95
N ARG A 89 10.09 -8.69 -18.03
CA ARG A 89 10.98 -8.98 -16.89
C ARG A 89 12.35 -9.50 -17.31
N ALA A 90 12.43 -10.17 -18.46
CA ALA A 90 13.68 -10.63 -19.03
C ALA A 90 14.44 -9.56 -19.84
N GLY A 91 13.94 -8.31 -19.85
CA GLY A 91 14.56 -7.18 -20.54
C GLY A 91 14.39 -7.17 -22.07
N ARG A 92 13.58 -8.07 -22.63
CA ARG A 92 13.25 -8.12 -24.06
C ARG A 92 12.11 -7.15 -24.40
N MET A 93 12.34 -5.87 -24.13
CA MET A 93 11.31 -4.83 -24.21
C MET A 93 10.72 -4.62 -25.60
N ALA A 94 11.52 -4.79 -26.66
CA ALA A 94 11.03 -4.70 -28.04
C ALA A 94 9.96 -5.78 -28.33
N THR A 95 10.24 -7.03 -27.94
CA THR A 95 9.30 -8.15 -28.11
C THR A 95 8.07 -7.99 -27.22
N ALA A 96 8.24 -7.57 -25.97
CA ALA A 96 7.10 -7.30 -25.07
C ALA A 96 6.16 -6.22 -25.62
N ARG A 97 6.72 -5.21 -26.30
CA ARG A 97 5.95 -4.16 -26.95
C ARG A 97 5.21 -4.66 -28.19
N GLU A 98 5.88 -5.39 -29.06
CA GLU A 98 5.25 -6.00 -30.25
C GLU A 98 4.07 -6.90 -29.85
N LEU A 99 4.20 -7.65 -28.75
CA LEU A 99 3.12 -8.47 -28.19
C LEU A 99 1.93 -7.63 -27.69
N ALA A 100 2.18 -6.50 -27.05
CA ALA A 100 1.11 -5.60 -26.60
C ALA A 100 0.38 -4.94 -27.77
N GLU A 101 1.11 -4.51 -28.81
CA GLU A 101 0.54 -3.91 -30.02
C GLU A 101 -0.19 -4.93 -30.90
N GLY A 102 0.25 -6.19 -30.89
CA GLY A 102 -0.31 -7.29 -31.66
C GLY A 102 -1.47 -8.05 -30.99
N MET A 103 -2.04 -7.52 -29.90
CA MET A 103 -3.20 -8.16 -29.25
C MET A 103 -4.44 -8.11 -30.17
N PRO A 104 -5.17 -9.23 -30.33
CA PRO A 104 -6.32 -9.31 -31.24
C PRO A 104 -7.52 -8.43 -30.84
N ASP A 105 -7.61 -8.04 -29.56
CA ASP A 105 -8.48 -6.98 -29.05
C ASP A 105 -7.60 -5.83 -28.55
N GLN A 106 -8.06 -4.58 -28.69
CA GLN A 106 -7.37 -3.39 -28.16
C GLN A 106 -6.80 -3.68 -26.76
N PRO A 107 -5.49 -3.49 -26.55
CA PRO A 107 -4.82 -3.86 -25.31
C PRO A 107 -5.46 -3.16 -24.11
N ASN A 108 -5.87 -3.96 -23.13
CA ASN A 108 -6.55 -3.48 -21.93
C ASN A 108 -5.55 -2.89 -20.92
N GLY A 109 -6.07 -2.26 -19.89
CA GLY A 109 -5.29 -1.68 -18.79
C GLY A 109 -4.23 -2.60 -18.20
N VAL A 110 -4.55 -3.89 -18.09
CA VAL A 110 -3.68 -4.92 -17.49
C VAL A 110 -2.50 -5.26 -18.39
N ALA A 111 -2.69 -5.35 -19.72
CA ALA A 111 -1.61 -5.59 -20.67
C ALA A 111 -0.62 -4.44 -20.71
N TRP A 112 -1.11 -3.21 -20.72
CA TRP A 112 -0.25 -2.04 -20.66
C TRP A 112 0.44 -1.87 -19.30
N ALA A 113 -0.22 -2.26 -18.20
CA ALA A 113 0.39 -2.27 -16.87
C ALA A 113 1.49 -3.32 -16.72
N ALA A 114 1.36 -4.49 -17.36
CA ALA A 114 2.42 -5.49 -17.44
C ALA A 114 3.63 -4.94 -18.18
N LEU A 115 3.43 -4.30 -19.35
CA LEU A 115 4.50 -3.67 -20.12
C LEU A 115 5.16 -2.50 -19.34
N MET A 116 4.38 -1.69 -18.63
CA MET A 116 4.91 -0.64 -17.76
C MET A 116 5.75 -1.21 -16.62
N SER A 117 5.25 -2.25 -15.94
CA SER A 117 5.94 -2.87 -14.80
C SER A 117 7.28 -3.46 -15.22
N ALA A 118 7.34 -4.06 -16.40
CA ALA A 118 8.58 -4.53 -17.02
C ALA A 118 9.54 -3.40 -17.42
N SER A 119 8.99 -2.32 -17.98
CA SER A 119 9.76 -1.12 -18.36
C SER A 119 10.42 -0.41 -17.18
N LYS A 120 10.00 -0.71 -15.94
CA LYS A 120 10.68 -0.26 -14.70
C LYS A 120 12.08 -0.86 -14.62
N ILE A 121 12.23 -2.14 -14.98
CA ILE A 121 13.47 -2.91 -14.78
C ILE A 121 14.47 -2.64 -15.93
N HIS A 122 13.98 -2.37 -17.15
CA HIS A 122 14.79 -2.19 -18.34
C HIS A 122 14.28 -1.01 -19.21
N GLU A 123 15.09 0.05 -19.37
CA GLU A 123 14.76 1.20 -20.25
C GLU A 123 15.05 0.94 -21.74
N PRO A 124 14.26 1.53 -22.69
CA PRO A 124 13.20 2.54 -22.52
C PRO A 124 11.85 2.11 -23.13
N GLY A 125 10.94 1.53 -22.33
CA GLY A 125 9.56 1.18 -22.76
C GLY A 125 8.44 1.94 -22.03
N GLY A 126 8.75 2.59 -20.91
CA GLY A 126 7.75 3.05 -19.94
C GLY A 126 6.89 4.23 -20.43
N LYS A 127 7.47 5.14 -21.23
CA LYS A 127 6.74 6.31 -21.79
C LYS A 127 5.61 5.91 -22.73
N PHE A 128 5.88 4.92 -23.58
CA PHE A 128 4.93 4.42 -24.56
C PHE A 128 3.80 3.65 -23.87
N ALA A 129 4.14 2.75 -22.96
CA ALA A 129 3.16 2.00 -22.18
C ALA A 129 2.27 2.95 -21.37
N GLY A 130 2.83 3.90 -20.62
CA GLY A 130 2.06 4.85 -19.81
C GLY A 130 1.07 5.70 -20.58
N ARG A 131 1.40 6.12 -21.81
CA ARG A 131 0.44 6.84 -22.68
C ARG A 131 -0.76 5.97 -23.05
N ASN A 132 -0.52 4.72 -23.42
CA ASN A 132 -1.60 3.81 -23.84
C ASN A 132 -2.44 3.32 -22.64
N VAL A 133 -1.87 3.23 -21.43
CA VAL A 133 -2.63 3.00 -20.18
C VAL A 133 -3.67 4.12 -19.95
N ILE A 134 -3.28 5.37 -20.18
CA ILE A 134 -4.17 6.54 -20.02
C ILE A 134 -5.26 6.55 -21.10
N GLU A 135 -4.94 6.15 -22.33
CA GLU A 135 -5.89 6.08 -23.44
C GLU A 135 -6.90 4.91 -23.29
N ALA A 136 -6.59 3.90 -22.47
CA ALA A 136 -7.47 2.75 -22.19
C ALA A 136 -8.60 3.02 -21.16
N ASP A 137 -8.54 4.13 -20.41
CA ASP A 137 -9.61 4.66 -19.52
C ASP A 137 -10.25 3.64 -18.55
N ASP A 138 -9.41 2.83 -17.88
CA ASP A 138 -9.85 1.83 -16.89
C ASP A 138 -9.39 2.20 -15.46
N PRO A 139 -10.25 2.13 -14.42
CA PRO A 139 -9.90 2.53 -13.05
C PRO A 139 -8.68 1.83 -12.45
N ALA A 140 -8.48 0.53 -12.74
CA ALA A 140 -7.32 -0.22 -12.25
C ALA A 140 -6.00 0.27 -12.90
N SER A 141 -6.12 0.76 -14.14
CA SER A 141 -5.02 1.35 -14.91
C SER A 141 -4.46 2.60 -14.25
N TYR A 142 -5.29 3.45 -13.65
CA TYR A 142 -4.87 4.67 -12.96
C TYR A 142 -4.17 4.42 -11.62
N VAL A 143 -4.60 3.39 -10.87
CA VAL A 143 -3.93 2.96 -9.63
C VAL A 143 -2.55 2.39 -9.95
N LEU A 144 -2.44 1.58 -11.01
CA LEU A 144 -1.17 1.04 -11.49
C LEU A 144 -0.27 2.12 -12.08
N LEU A 145 -0.84 3.14 -12.74
CA LEU A 145 -0.12 4.33 -13.19
C LEU A 145 0.46 5.08 -11.98
N ALA A 146 -0.34 5.35 -10.94
CA ALA A 146 0.09 6.03 -9.73
C ALA A 146 1.17 5.26 -8.97
N SER A 147 1.01 3.94 -8.75
CA SER A 147 2.06 3.09 -8.16
C SER A 147 3.31 3.00 -9.05
N SER A 148 3.17 3.07 -10.38
CA SER A 148 4.30 3.02 -11.31
C SER A 148 5.03 4.34 -11.45
N TYR A 149 4.35 5.48 -11.38
CA TYR A 149 4.97 6.79 -11.28
C TYR A 149 5.67 6.97 -9.92
N ALA A 150 5.11 6.41 -8.84
CA ALA A 150 5.79 6.31 -7.55
C ALA A 150 7.06 5.42 -7.63
N SER A 151 7.05 4.34 -8.42
CA SER A 151 8.25 3.49 -8.64
C SER A 151 9.23 4.03 -9.70
N CYS A 152 8.78 4.78 -10.70
CA CYS A 152 9.61 5.48 -11.69
C CYS A 152 10.16 6.82 -11.16
N MET A 153 9.86 7.15 -9.89
CA MET A 153 10.59 8.08 -9.02
C MET A 153 11.66 7.35 -8.17
N VAL A 154 11.74 6.01 -8.27
CA VAL A 154 12.74 5.14 -7.63
C VAL A 154 13.75 4.54 -8.65
N LEU A 155 13.48 4.55 -9.97
CA LEU A 155 14.44 4.20 -11.08
C LEU A 155 14.65 5.35 -12.14
N GLY A 156 15.75 6.13 -12.17
CA GLY A 156 15.88 7.59 -12.53
C GLY A 156 15.51 8.09 -13.92
N ILE A 157 14.25 8.01 -14.34
CA ILE A 157 13.88 8.29 -15.74
C ILE A 157 13.16 9.65 -15.91
N PRO A 158 13.69 10.60 -16.70
CA PRO A 158 13.05 11.88 -16.96
C PRO A 158 11.90 11.72 -17.97
N VAL A 159 10.70 11.43 -17.47
CA VAL A 159 9.50 11.23 -18.31
C VAL A 159 8.56 12.42 -18.37
N VAL A 160 8.54 13.28 -17.35
CA VAL A 160 7.43 14.22 -17.15
C VAL A 160 7.47 15.44 -18.08
N GLY A 161 8.65 15.89 -18.51
CA GLY A 161 8.81 17.17 -19.22
C GLY A 161 8.36 17.22 -20.69
N THR A 162 8.17 16.09 -21.38
CA THR A 162 7.95 16.05 -22.85
C THR A 162 6.55 15.59 -23.27
N LEU A 163 5.74 15.08 -22.33
CA LEU A 163 4.36 14.61 -22.59
C LEU A 163 3.32 15.74 -22.63
N PHE A 164 3.60 16.87 -21.97
CA PHE A 164 2.67 18.00 -21.89
C PHE A 164 2.60 18.85 -23.17
N ASP A 165 3.67 18.87 -23.96
CA ASP A 165 3.75 19.69 -25.18
C ASP A 165 3.06 19.06 -26.40
N ALA A 166 2.65 17.78 -26.33
CA ALA A 166 2.20 17.01 -27.49
C ALA A 166 0.72 16.55 -27.49
N THR A 167 -0.11 16.93 -26.52
CA THR A 167 -1.49 16.39 -26.39
C THR A 167 -2.60 17.31 -26.96
N PRO A 168 -3.47 16.83 -27.90
CA PRO A 168 -4.55 17.63 -28.48
C PRO A 168 -5.71 17.96 -27.52
N ALA A 169 -6.39 19.09 -27.78
CA ALA A 169 -7.40 19.72 -26.92
C ALA A 169 -8.61 18.87 -26.48
N ARG A 170 -8.90 17.74 -27.15
CA ARG A 170 -9.93 16.78 -26.69
C ARG A 170 -9.50 16.00 -25.44
N ILE A 171 -8.21 15.71 -25.28
CA ILE A 171 -7.64 14.99 -24.11
C ILE A 171 -7.60 15.90 -22.88
N ARG A 172 -7.44 17.23 -23.05
CA ARG A 172 -7.58 18.21 -21.95
C ARG A 172 -8.97 18.18 -21.30
N ARG A 173 -10.04 17.85 -22.03
CA ARG A 173 -11.39 17.72 -21.45
C ARG A 173 -11.59 16.41 -20.70
N GLY A 174 -10.94 15.31 -21.12
CA GLY A 174 -10.91 14.04 -20.39
C GLY A 174 -10.04 14.09 -19.12
N LEU A 175 -8.90 14.78 -19.18
CA LEU A 175 -8.06 15.10 -18.02
C LEU A 175 -8.78 16.00 -17.00
N MET A 176 -9.68 16.90 -17.45
CA MET A 176 -10.49 17.75 -16.57
C MET A 176 -11.69 17.04 -15.93
N SER A 177 -12.03 15.82 -16.35
CA SER A 177 -13.09 15.00 -15.72
C SER A 177 -12.61 14.07 -14.60
N SER A 178 -11.29 13.99 -14.35
CA SER A 178 -10.73 13.25 -13.22
C SER A 178 -9.73 14.12 -12.41
N PRO A 179 -10.12 14.61 -11.20
CA PRO A 179 -9.37 15.65 -10.48
C PRO A 179 -8.02 15.19 -9.91
N ILE A 180 -7.84 13.88 -9.70
CA ILE A 180 -6.65 13.29 -9.09
C ILE A 180 -5.40 13.56 -9.94
N ILE A 181 -5.50 13.47 -11.27
CA ILE A 181 -4.37 13.62 -12.20
C ILE A 181 -4.00 15.09 -12.40
N VAL A 182 -4.99 15.99 -12.34
CA VAL A 182 -4.77 17.44 -12.51
C VAL A 182 -3.97 17.99 -11.33
N LEU A 183 -4.22 17.52 -10.10
CA LEU A 183 -3.52 18.02 -8.92
C LEU A 183 -2.07 17.51 -8.81
N SER A 184 -1.81 16.23 -9.09
CA SER A 184 -0.45 15.64 -9.04
C SER A 184 0.49 16.27 -10.07
N VAL A 185 -0.02 16.55 -11.26
CA VAL A 185 0.73 17.15 -12.37
C VAL A 185 0.92 18.66 -12.17
N LEU A 186 -0.10 19.39 -11.69
CA LEU A 186 0.01 20.83 -11.43
C LEU A 186 0.91 21.14 -10.22
N LEU A 187 0.88 20.32 -9.16
CA LEU A 187 1.80 20.46 -8.02
C LEU A 187 3.26 20.22 -8.43
N CYS A 188 3.50 19.30 -9.38
CA CYS A 188 4.82 19.05 -9.96
C CYS A 188 5.30 20.24 -10.83
N CYS A 189 4.45 20.77 -11.71
CA CYS A 189 4.78 21.95 -12.53
C CYS A 189 4.98 23.24 -11.71
N TRP A 190 4.22 23.42 -10.63
CA TRP A 190 4.34 24.58 -9.74
C TRP A 190 5.64 24.53 -8.92
N LYS A 191 6.07 23.34 -8.45
CA LYS A 191 7.35 23.15 -7.74
C LYS A 191 8.59 23.29 -8.64
N ILE A 192 8.55 22.84 -9.91
CA ILE A 192 9.69 22.98 -10.85
C ILE A 192 9.95 24.46 -11.22
N GLN A 193 8.90 25.29 -11.32
CA GLN A 193 9.08 26.73 -11.52
C GLN A 193 9.62 27.43 -10.26
N PHE A 194 9.29 26.93 -9.07
CA PHE A 194 9.77 27.49 -7.81
C PHE A 194 11.23 27.11 -7.50
N SER A 195 11.69 25.91 -7.86
CA SER A 195 13.09 25.48 -7.64
C SER A 195 14.10 26.23 -8.53
N ARG A 196 13.66 26.76 -9.67
CA ARG A 196 14.48 27.65 -10.52
C ARG A 196 14.61 29.08 -9.97
N ALA A 197 13.86 29.44 -8.93
CA ALA A 197 13.78 30.81 -8.42
C ALA A 197 14.63 31.08 -7.15
N LEU A 198 15.30 30.08 -6.57
CA LEU A 198 16.12 30.25 -5.35
C LEU A 198 17.56 29.77 -5.57
N PRO A 199 18.51 30.67 -5.87
CA PRO A 199 19.91 30.35 -5.75
C PRO A 199 20.35 30.53 -4.28
N THR A 200 21.29 29.70 -3.86
CA THR A 200 22.11 29.76 -2.63
C THR A 200 21.55 29.07 -1.38
N PHE A 201 22.07 27.86 -1.09
CA PHE A 201 22.81 27.54 0.13
C PHE A 201 23.43 26.14 0.00
N ARG A 202 24.66 26.06 -0.53
CA ARG A 202 25.50 24.85 -0.44
C ARG A 202 26.41 25.01 0.76
N GLY A 203 26.27 24.15 1.77
CA GLY A 203 27.09 24.21 2.96
C GLY A 203 27.01 22.96 3.84
N GLY A 204 27.70 21.89 3.41
CA GLY A 204 28.41 20.94 4.27
C GLY A 204 27.60 20.04 5.21
N LEU A 205 27.32 18.80 4.78
CA LEU A 205 27.08 17.64 5.66
C LEU A 205 27.48 16.33 4.94
N ASN A 206 28.73 16.28 4.46
CA ASN A 206 29.33 15.05 3.94
C ASN A 206 29.67 14.10 5.10
N ARG A 207 28.73 13.22 5.49
CA ARG A 207 29.04 12.00 6.28
C ARG A 207 27.93 10.94 6.31
N ALA A 208 26.72 11.22 5.77
CA ALA A 208 25.66 10.23 5.58
C ALA A 208 25.67 9.57 4.19
N ASP A 209 26.58 9.98 3.30
CA ASP A 209 26.63 9.51 1.91
C ASP A 209 27.06 8.03 1.77
N GLY A 210 27.69 7.43 2.79
CA GLY A 210 28.31 6.12 2.67
C GLY A 210 27.37 4.94 2.44
N LEU A 211 26.11 5.01 2.92
CA LEU A 211 25.14 3.91 2.80
C LEU A 211 24.20 4.09 1.59
N CYS A 212 23.77 5.33 1.27
CA CYS A 212 22.96 5.63 0.07
C CYS A 212 23.78 5.36 -1.22
N VAL A 213 25.08 5.66 -1.22
CA VAL A 213 25.95 5.60 -2.42
C VAL A 213 26.21 4.17 -2.93
N LYS A 214 26.23 3.14 -2.06
CA LYS A 214 26.55 1.76 -2.49
C LYS A 214 25.39 1.00 -3.12
N LEU A 215 24.14 1.45 -2.96
CA LEU A 215 22.96 0.77 -3.48
C LEU A 215 22.35 1.45 -4.72
N VAL A 216 22.66 2.73 -4.97
CA VAL A 216 21.84 3.57 -5.88
C VAL A 216 22.59 4.13 -7.11
N GLN A 217 23.94 4.11 -7.15
CA GLN A 217 24.69 4.62 -8.31
C GLN A 217 24.34 3.98 -9.70
N PRO A 218 23.80 2.76 -9.83
CA PRO A 218 23.40 2.25 -11.14
C PRO A 218 22.10 2.87 -11.71
N TYR A 219 21.31 3.61 -10.92
CA TYR A 219 19.90 3.95 -11.24
C TYR A 219 19.55 5.45 -11.26
N GLY A 220 20.50 6.38 -11.08
CA GLY A 220 20.34 7.77 -11.53
C GLY A 220 19.51 8.78 -10.70
N TYR A 221 19.07 8.52 -9.45
CA TYR A 221 18.46 9.56 -8.59
C TYR A 221 19.45 10.33 -7.72
N GLN A 222 19.00 11.52 -7.32
CA GLN A 222 19.49 12.22 -6.15
C GLN A 222 18.69 11.74 -4.91
N CYS A 223 19.36 11.33 -3.83
CA CYS A 223 18.72 10.80 -2.61
C CYS A 223 17.71 11.80 -1.96
N GLU A 224 17.72 13.08 -2.37
CA GLU A 224 16.81 14.14 -1.90
C GLU A 224 15.33 13.92 -2.30
N GLU A 225 15.03 13.44 -3.51
CA GLU A 225 13.63 13.28 -3.99
C GLU A 225 12.88 12.14 -3.28
N LEU A 226 13.60 11.05 -2.95
CA LEU A 226 13.03 9.93 -2.20
C LEU A 226 12.78 10.30 -0.74
N ALA A 227 13.67 11.10 -0.14
CA ALA A 227 13.52 11.59 1.22
C ALA A 227 12.27 12.47 1.37
N GLU A 228 12.00 13.35 0.38
CA GLU A 228 10.80 14.19 0.38
C GLU A 228 9.50 13.39 0.26
N PHE A 229 9.47 12.34 -0.58
CA PHE A 229 8.27 11.51 -0.75
C PHE A 229 7.80 10.85 0.55
N TRP A 230 8.75 10.38 1.36
CA TRP A 230 8.48 9.69 2.62
C TRP A 230 8.40 10.64 3.84
N ASP A 231 8.50 11.96 3.64
CA ASP A 231 8.43 12.96 4.72
C ASP A 231 6.98 13.26 5.17
N TRP A 232 6.22 12.23 5.53
CA TRP A 232 4.85 12.36 6.03
C TRP A 232 4.61 11.55 7.32
N SER A 233 3.61 11.94 8.10
CA SER A 233 3.10 11.22 9.27
C SER A 233 1.57 11.28 9.32
N VAL A 234 0.96 10.84 10.43
CA VAL A 234 -0.48 11.01 10.68
C VAL A 234 -0.93 12.48 10.59
N ASP A 235 -0.03 13.45 10.79
CA ASP A 235 -0.32 14.87 10.58
C ASP A 235 -0.73 15.13 9.13
N GLU A 236 0.11 14.77 8.17
CA GLU A 236 -0.15 14.94 6.75
C GLU A 236 -1.36 14.10 6.31
N LEU A 237 -1.51 12.87 6.82
CA LEU A 237 -2.66 12.03 6.50
C LEU A 237 -3.99 12.65 6.97
N SER A 238 -4.01 13.27 8.15
CA SER A 238 -5.21 13.91 8.68
C SER A 238 -5.52 15.23 7.98
N ALA A 239 -4.49 16.01 7.64
CA ALA A 239 -4.63 17.35 7.09
C ALA A 239 -4.89 17.36 5.57
N TYR A 240 -4.35 16.39 4.84
CA TYR A 240 -4.40 16.37 3.38
C TYR A 240 -5.19 15.17 2.86
N ASP A 241 -4.75 13.94 3.17
CA ASP A 241 -5.33 12.73 2.57
C ASP A 241 -6.79 12.54 2.99
N LEU A 242 -7.06 12.49 4.29
CA LEU A 242 -8.41 12.27 4.81
C LEU A 242 -9.36 13.40 4.38
N GLN A 243 -8.86 14.64 4.41
CA GLN A 243 -9.63 15.80 3.97
C GLN A 243 -10.00 15.70 2.49
N ALA A 244 -9.02 15.49 1.62
CA ALA A 244 -9.24 15.40 0.18
C ALA A 244 -10.17 14.24 -0.19
N MET A 245 -10.01 13.08 0.46
CA MET A 245 -10.86 11.91 0.21
C MET A 245 -12.32 12.18 0.55
N LEU A 246 -12.61 12.70 1.75
CA LEU A 246 -13.99 12.89 2.19
C LEU A 246 -14.65 14.08 1.49
N GLU A 247 -13.91 15.16 1.22
CA GLU A 247 -14.43 16.30 0.44
C GLU A 247 -14.75 15.89 -1.00
N MET A 248 -13.94 15.04 -1.62
CA MET A 248 -14.23 14.52 -2.96
C MET A 248 -15.52 13.67 -2.96
N VAL A 249 -15.70 12.79 -1.99
CA VAL A 249 -16.93 11.98 -1.86
C VAL A 249 -18.14 12.89 -1.65
N TYR A 250 -18.03 13.86 -0.74
CA TYR A 250 -19.08 14.83 -0.47
C TYR A 250 -19.43 15.65 -1.73
N ALA A 251 -18.43 16.15 -2.45
CA ALA A 251 -18.63 16.94 -3.66
C ALA A 251 -19.29 16.15 -4.81
N ARG A 252 -19.03 14.83 -4.90
CA ARG A 252 -19.63 13.97 -5.94
C ARG A 252 -21.03 13.47 -5.58
N THR A 253 -21.28 13.19 -4.32
CA THR A 253 -22.54 12.58 -3.85
C THR A 253 -23.54 13.61 -3.34
N ASN A 254 -23.07 14.81 -2.98
CA ASN A 254 -23.81 15.86 -2.30
C ASN A 254 -24.54 15.35 -1.04
N SER A 255 -23.95 14.35 -0.38
CA SER A 255 -24.47 13.71 0.83
C SER A 255 -23.36 13.65 1.87
N LYS A 256 -23.71 13.86 3.14
CA LYS A 256 -22.75 13.73 4.23
C LYS A 256 -22.19 12.30 4.29
N VAL A 257 -20.96 12.19 4.78
CA VAL A 257 -20.21 10.94 4.78
C VAL A 257 -20.35 10.22 6.12
N LEU A 258 -20.69 8.94 6.05
CA LEU A 258 -20.59 8.01 7.16
C LEU A 258 -19.15 7.49 7.21
N TYR A 259 -18.43 7.82 8.29
CA TYR A 259 -17.02 7.49 8.43
C TYR A 259 -16.82 6.20 9.24
N VAL A 260 -15.96 5.30 8.77
CA VAL A 260 -15.48 4.15 9.55
C VAL A 260 -13.95 4.21 9.55
N GLY A 261 -13.37 4.44 10.74
CA GLY A 261 -11.93 4.40 10.94
C GLY A 261 -11.52 3.11 11.65
N TYR A 262 -10.34 2.60 11.32
CA TYR A 262 -9.69 1.50 12.03
C TYR A 262 -8.27 1.90 12.42
N SER A 263 -7.87 1.68 13.68
CA SER A 263 -6.52 1.93 14.16
C SER A 263 -6.05 3.36 13.83
N GLN A 264 -4.92 3.56 13.14
CA GLN A 264 -4.42 4.87 12.69
C GLN A 264 -5.45 5.67 11.87
N GLY A 265 -6.42 5.02 11.21
CA GLY A 265 -7.54 5.73 10.58
C GLY A 265 -8.36 6.53 11.60
N THR A 266 -8.66 5.94 12.76
CA THR A 266 -9.33 6.65 13.86
C THR A 266 -8.48 7.82 14.38
N GLN A 267 -7.17 7.62 14.48
CA GLN A 267 -6.22 8.65 14.91
C GLN A 267 -6.23 9.85 13.96
N ALA A 268 -6.17 9.60 12.66
CA ALA A 268 -6.25 10.64 11.64
C ALA A 268 -7.60 11.40 11.70
N ALA A 269 -8.69 10.69 11.99
CA ALA A 269 -10.00 11.31 12.17
C ALA A 269 -10.07 12.20 13.42
N PHE A 270 -9.56 11.74 14.57
CA PHE A 270 -9.50 12.57 15.78
C PHE A 270 -8.63 13.82 15.58
N ALA A 271 -7.47 13.67 14.94
CA ALA A 271 -6.61 14.80 14.57
C ALA A 271 -7.37 15.82 13.70
N ALA A 272 -8.01 15.36 12.61
CA ALA A 272 -8.78 16.21 11.72
C ALA A 272 -9.95 16.93 12.44
N PHE A 273 -10.76 16.18 13.20
CA PHE A 273 -11.93 16.75 13.89
C PHE A 273 -11.55 17.72 15.01
N SER A 274 -10.42 17.49 15.70
CA SER A 274 -9.93 18.39 16.76
C SER A 274 -9.47 19.75 16.22
N GLU A 275 -9.13 19.81 14.94
CA GLU A 275 -8.80 21.05 14.22
C GLU A 275 -10.00 21.60 13.44
N HIS A 276 -11.22 21.17 13.78
CA HIS A 276 -12.48 21.53 13.11
C HIS A 276 -12.52 21.23 11.61
N ARG A 277 -11.67 20.31 11.12
CA ARG A 277 -11.77 19.83 9.74
C ARG A 277 -12.85 18.77 9.65
N LEU A 278 -13.52 18.70 8.50
CA LEU A 278 -14.47 17.63 8.13
C LEU A 278 -15.74 17.54 8.98
N VAL A 279 -15.89 18.39 10.01
CA VAL A 279 -17.02 18.38 10.95
C VAL A 279 -18.37 18.68 10.28
N ASP A 280 -18.36 19.40 9.16
CA ASP A 280 -19.57 19.72 8.40
C ASP A 280 -19.97 18.64 7.39
N ILE A 281 -19.00 17.83 6.94
CA ILE A 281 -19.22 16.81 5.91
C ILE A 281 -19.42 15.40 6.50
N VAL A 282 -18.91 15.12 7.71
CA VAL A 282 -19.11 13.83 8.38
C VAL A 282 -20.42 13.85 9.15
N GLU A 283 -21.25 12.82 8.92
CA GLU A 283 -22.54 12.69 9.60
C GLU A 283 -22.44 11.90 10.90
N LYS A 284 -21.78 10.74 10.84
CA LYS A 284 -21.54 9.82 11.96
C LYS A 284 -20.20 9.14 11.77
N ALA A 285 -19.52 8.80 12.87
CA ALA A 285 -18.21 8.16 12.82
C ALA A 285 -18.14 6.90 13.69
N VAL A 286 -17.76 5.79 13.08
CA VAL A 286 -17.43 4.53 13.76
C VAL A 286 -15.93 4.44 13.94
N MET A 287 -15.49 4.14 15.16
CA MET A 287 -14.08 3.98 15.51
C MET A 287 -13.80 2.55 15.95
N LEU A 288 -13.13 1.78 15.09
CA LEU A 288 -12.68 0.42 15.38
C LEU A 288 -11.25 0.47 15.92
N ALA A 289 -11.03 -0.05 17.14
CA ALA A 289 -9.75 0.08 17.84
C ALA A 289 -9.27 1.54 17.89
N PRO A 290 -9.99 2.46 18.57
CA PRO A 290 -9.69 3.89 18.57
C PRO A 290 -8.31 4.20 19.16
N VAL A 291 -7.47 4.92 18.42
CA VAL A 291 -6.12 5.31 18.81
C VAL A 291 -6.03 6.84 18.88
N ALA A 292 -5.62 7.33 20.05
CA ALA A 292 -5.17 8.72 20.26
C ALA A 292 -4.01 8.72 21.25
N TYR A 293 -4.17 7.94 22.33
CA TYR A 293 -3.15 7.63 23.31
C TYR A 293 -2.62 6.20 23.11
N VAL A 294 -1.33 6.00 23.34
CA VAL A 294 -0.64 4.71 23.15
C VAL A 294 0.27 4.34 24.32
N ASP A 295 0.28 5.09 25.42
CA ASP A 295 1.25 4.91 26.51
C ASP A 295 1.01 3.63 27.35
N HIS A 296 -0.22 3.09 27.37
CA HIS A 296 -0.50 1.76 27.94
C HIS A 296 -0.44 0.61 26.93
N ALA A 297 -0.01 0.85 25.69
CA ALA A 297 0.07 -0.19 24.67
C ALA A 297 1.27 -1.12 24.90
N THR A 298 1.06 -2.43 24.66
CA THR A 298 2.03 -3.51 24.84
C THR A 298 2.52 -4.11 23.51
N SER A 299 2.10 -3.52 22.39
CA SER A 299 2.49 -3.95 21.04
C SER A 299 4.00 -3.90 20.81
N LEU A 300 4.50 -4.78 19.95
CA LEU A 300 5.88 -4.78 19.47
C LEU A 300 6.32 -3.42 18.88
N LEU A 301 5.39 -2.65 18.31
CA LEU A 301 5.67 -1.29 17.83
C LEU A 301 6.04 -0.35 18.97
N THR A 302 5.38 -0.47 20.13
CA THR A 302 5.67 0.39 21.28
C THR A 302 6.96 -0.02 21.99
N LEU A 303 7.35 -1.29 21.91
CA LEU A 303 8.70 -1.72 22.30
C LEU A 303 9.79 -1.11 21.40
N GLY A 304 9.55 -1.05 20.08
CA GLY A 304 10.41 -0.31 19.16
C GLY A 304 10.51 1.18 19.50
N ALA A 305 9.39 1.80 19.90
CA ALA A 305 9.38 3.18 20.36
C ALA A 305 10.16 3.41 21.67
N GLN A 306 10.04 2.50 22.65
CA GLN A 306 10.79 2.56 23.91
C GLN A 306 12.31 2.51 23.70
N THR A 307 12.74 1.72 22.73
CA THR A 307 14.15 1.48 22.42
C THR A 307 14.74 2.51 21.44
N HIS A 308 13.97 3.55 21.10
CA HIS A 308 14.37 4.61 20.17
C HIS A 308 14.77 4.08 18.77
N LEU A 309 14.14 2.98 18.34
CA LEU A 309 14.37 2.40 17.01
C LEU A 309 14.05 3.41 15.90
N ASP A 310 13.06 4.28 16.10
CA ASP A 310 12.74 5.37 15.19
C ASP A 310 13.92 6.32 14.95
N LEU A 311 14.67 6.67 16.01
CA LEU A 311 15.87 7.50 15.89
C LEU A 311 17.01 6.76 15.19
N LEU A 312 17.15 5.45 15.45
CA LEU A 312 18.14 4.61 14.76
C LEU A 312 17.84 4.55 13.26
N ILE A 313 16.59 4.25 12.88
CA ILE A 313 16.11 4.21 11.50
C ILE A 313 16.35 5.55 10.80
N ALA A 314 16.00 6.66 11.45
CA ALA A 314 16.26 8.01 10.93
C ALA A 314 17.77 8.27 10.75
N SER A 315 18.62 7.84 11.70
CA SER A 315 20.08 8.03 11.62
C SER A 315 20.73 7.21 10.50
N LEU A 316 20.11 6.10 10.11
CA LEU A 316 20.53 5.26 8.99
C LEU A 316 20.04 5.76 7.63
N GLY A 317 19.25 6.84 7.59
CA GLY A 317 18.68 7.37 6.36
C GLY A 317 17.62 6.45 5.75
N ILE A 318 16.95 5.64 6.58
CA ILE A 318 15.85 4.77 6.14
C ILE A 318 14.56 5.58 6.17
N TYR A 319 13.96 5.79 5.00
CA TYR A 319 12.75 6.61 4.85
C TYR A 319 11.44 5.80 4.81
N GLU A 320 11.49 4.55 4.36
CA GLU A 320 10.37 3.60 4.38
C GLU A 320 10.51 2.64 5.55
N PHE A 321 9.46 2.54 6.37
CA PHE A 321 9.31 1.54 7.41
C PHE A 321 8.35 0.43 6.94
N SER A 322 8.87 -0.79 6.86
CA SER A 322 8.11 -1.95 6.39
C SER A 322 8.38 -3.15 7.28
N LEU A 323 7.30 -3.78 7.74
CA LEU A 323 7.33 -4.99 8.55
C LEU A 323 7.00 -6.26 7.72
N ARG A 324 6.92 -6.13 6.39
CA ARG A 324 6.65 -7.26 5.50
C ARG A 324 7.79 -8.28 5.58
N ALA A 325 7.47 -9.56 5.34
CA ALA A 325 8.42 -10.67 5.39
C ALA A 325 9.69 -10.51 4.51
N GLN A 326 9.66 -9.61 3.52
CA GLN A 326 10.79 -9.28 2.65
C GLN A 326 11.81 -8.33 3.32
N ASN A 327 11.41 -7.57 4.33
CA ASN A 327 12.25 -6.61 5.07
C ASN A 327 12.76 -7.22 6.38
N LYS A 328 13.43 -8.37 6.29
CA LYS A 328 13.93 -9.17 7.42
C LYS A 328 14.71 -8.38 8.50
N PRO A 329 15.56 -7.39 8.18
CA PRO A 329 16.41 -6.75 9.19
C PRO A 329 15.63 -6.05 10.31
N VAL A 330 14.55 -5.34 9.97
CA VAL A 330 13.73 -4.59 10.93
C VAL A 330 12.91 -5.54 11.79
N THR A 331 12.27 -6.53 11.16
CA THR A 331 11.49 -7.57 11.85
C THR A 331 12.36 -8.41 12.79
N GLU A 332 13.55 -8.82 12.36
CA GLU A 332 14.51 -9.55 13.19
C GLU A 332 15.01 -8.70 14.36
N TYR A 333 15.23 -7.40 14.16
CA TYR A 333 15.63 -6.50 15.24
C TYR A 333 14.52 -6.35 16.28
N LEU A 334 13.28 -6.10 15.86
CA LEU A 334 12.13 -6.04 16.76
C LEU A 334 11.94 -7.36 17.53
N CYS A 335 12.10 -8.51 16.86
CA CYS A 335 12.04 -9.80 17.54
C CYS A 335 13.15 -9.99 18.57
N LYS A 336 14.38 -9.55 18.28
CA LYS A 336 15.47 -9.54 19.26
C LYS A 336 15.16 -8.65 20.48
N LEU A 337 14.42 -7.56 20.28
CA LEU A 337 14.02 -6.69 21.39
C LEU A 337 12.95 -7.33 22.29
N SER A 338 12.08 -8.16 21.73
CA SER A 338 10.98 -8.79 22.47
C SER A 338 11.42 -9.87 23.47
N ASP A 339 12.66 -10.36 23.35
CA ASP A 339 13.17 -11.55 24.06
C ASP A 339 12.29 -12.81 23.89
N ASP A 340 11.36 -12.81 22.93
CA ASP A 340 10.49 -13.95 22.62
C ASP A 340 11.17 -14.86 21.57
N PRO A 341 11.55 -16.11 21.94
CA PRO A 341 12.20 -17.05 21.03
C PRO A 341 11.30 -17.48 19.86
N GLU A 342 9.98 -17.32 19.99
CA GLU A 342 8.98 -17.64 18.98
C GLU A 342 8.44 -16.37 18.29
N CYS A 343 9.09 -15.21 18.46
CA CYS A 343 8.59 -13.94 17.92
C CYS A 343 8.27 -13.98 16.41
N THR A 344 9.03 -14.72 15.61
CA THR A 344 8.74 -14.83 14.17
C THR A 344 7.43 -15.57 13.89
N GLU A 345 7.10 -16.59 14.68
CA GLU A 345 5.86 -17.36 14.56
C GLU A 345 4.68 -16.62 15.20
N ASN A 346 4.94 -15.89 16.29
CA ASN A 346 3.97 -15.11 17.05
C ASN A 346 3.95 -13.61 16.67
N PHE A 347 4.55 -13.23 15.53
CA PHE A 347 4.78 -11.82 15.19
C PHE A 347 3.48 -11.01 15.16
N VAL A 348 2.44 -11.58 14.55
CA VAL A 348 1.11 -10.97 14.47
C VAL A 348 0.50 -10.79 15.87
N THR A 349 0.71 -11.77 16.77
CA THR A 349 0.25 -11.70 18.17
C THR A 349 1.00 -10.63 18.96
N LEU A 350 2.32 -10.51 18.78
CA LEU A 350 3.12 -9.46 19.42
C LEU A 350 2.77 -8.08 18.88
N LEU A 351 2.37 -7.98 17.62
CA LEU A 351 1.96 -6.72 16.99
C LEU A 351 0.56 -6.26 17.42
N ALA A 352 -0.41 -7.17 17.42
CA ALA A 352 -1.84 -6.85 17.54
C ALA A 352 -2.49 -7.32 18.86
N GLY A 353 -1.83 -8.19 19.61
CA GLY A 353 -2.40 -8.94 20.73
C GLY A 353 -2.90 -10.33 20.31
N PRO A 354 -3.28 -11.19 21.28
CA PRO A 354 -3.70 -12.56 21.03
C PRO A 354 -5.08 -12.62 20.39
N ASN A 355 -5.10 -12.69 19.06
CA ASN A 355 -6.33 -12.74 18.26
C ASN A 355 -7.10 -14.04 18.47
N CYS A 356 -8.41 -13.95 18.70
CA CYS A 356 -9.26 -15.12 18.96
C CYS A 356 -9.78 -15.79 17.68
N CYS A 357 -9.96 -14.99 16.64
CA CYS A 357 -11.03 -15.24 15.69
C CYS A 357 -10.59 -15.09 14.23
N ILE A 358 -9.29 -15.20 13.97
CA ILE A 358 -8.70 -15.19 12.63
C ILE A 358 -8.87 -16.57 12.00
N ASN A 359 -9.29 -16.61 10.73
CA ASN A 359 -9.34 -17.86 9.98
C ASN A 359 -7.93 -18.29 9.58
N ASP A 360 -7.43 -19.37 10.18
CA ASP A 360 -6.09 -19.91 9.94
C ASP A 360 -5.80 -20.21 8.46
N THR A 361 -6.80 -20.67 7.70
CA THR A 361 -6.64 -20.95 6.26
C THR A 361 -6.39 -19.68 5.44
N ARG A 362 -6.74 -18.51 5.97
CA ARG A 362 -6.53 -17.19 5.35
C ARG A 362 -5.37 -16.41 5.98
N ARG A 363 -4.77 -16.90 7.06
CA ARG A 363 -3.69 -16.19 7.76
C ARG A 363 -2.51 -15.90 6.83
N ALA A 364 -2.08 -16.88 6.06
CA ALA A 364 -1.01 -16.71 5.06
C ALA A 364 -1.35 -15.66 3.99
N TYR A 365 -2.63 -15.50 3.64
CA TYR A 365 -3.05 -14.44 2.72
C TYR A 365 -2.88 -13.07 3.37
N TYR A 366 -3.33 -12.89 4.61
CA TYR A 366 -3.16 -11.62 5.32
C TYR A 366 -1.68 -11.26 5.50
N GLU A 367 -0.82 -12.21 5.86
CA GLU A 367 0.62 -11.98 6.05
C GLU A 367 1.38 -11.57 4.78
N ILE A 368 0.85 -11.89 3.58
CA ILE A 368 1.45 -11.45 2.31
C ILE A 368 1.15 -9.97 2.03
N TYR A 369 -0.05 -9.51 2.37
CA TYR A 369 -0.52 -8.16 2.05
C TYR A 369 -0.35 -7.17 3.21
N GLU A 370 -0.37 -7.66 4.44
CA GLU A 370 -0.27 -6.90 5.67
C GLU A 370 0.94 -7.34 6.50
N PRO A 371 1.56 -6.42 7.26
CA PRO A 371 1.30 -4.98 7.29
C PRO A 371 1.87 -4.24 6.06
N GLN A 372 1.13 -3.27 5.54
CA GLN A 372 1.62 -2.38 4.47
C GLN A 372 2.76 -1.48 4.98
N SER A 373 3.62 -1.00 4.06
CA SER A 373 4.68 -0.08 4.45
C SER A 373 4.14 1.31 4.77
N THR A 374 4.86 2.01 5.63
CA THR A 374 4.58 3.39 6.06
C THR A 374 5.89 4.19 6.04
N SER A 375 5.85 5.51 6.14
CA SER A 375 7.08 6.28 6.33
C SER A 375 7.72 5.99 7.69
N ALA A 376 9.05 6.09 7.73
CA ALA A 376 9.82 6.08 8.98
C ALA A 376 9.44 7.24 9.89
N LYS A 377 9.08 8.40 9.32
CA LYS A 377 8.56 9.55 10.06
C LYS A 377 7.24 9.23 10.77
N ASN A 378 6.32 8.51 10.12
CA ASN A 378 5.07 8.11 10.77
C ASN A 378 5.30 7.15 11.94
N PHE A 379 6.25 6.20 11.82
CA PHE A 379 6.67 5.38 12.96
C PHE A 379 7.34 6.21 14.06
N GLY A 380 8.18 7.19 13.70
CA GLY A 380 8.74 8.15 14.64
C GLY A 380 7.69 8.97 15.36
N HIS A 381 6.59 9.34 14.68
CA HIS A 381 5.48 10.03 15.30
C HIS A 381 4.79 9.17 16.35
N LEU A 382 4.46 7.91 16.01
CA LEU A 382 3.92 6.95 16.99
C LEU A 382 4.86 6.81 18.20
N ALA A 383 6.16 6.78 17.95
CA ALA A 383 7.16 6.66 19.01
C ALA A 383 7.25 7.92 19.90
N GLN A 384 7.11 9.11 19.33
CA GLN A 384 7.00 10.37 20.07
C GLN A 384 5.75 10.39 20.96
N GLN A 385 4.60 9.96 20.45
CA GLN A 385 3.36 9.89 21.22
C GLN A 385 3.46 8.87 22.36
N PHE A 386 4.08 7.72 22.11
CA PHE A 386 4.34 6.73 23.15
C PHE A 386 5.21 7.28 24.29
N ARG A 387 6.31 7.95 23.96
CA ARG A 387 7.23 8.51 24.96
C ARG A 387 6.68 9.76 25.64
N GLY A 388 6.00 10.62 24.88
CA GLY A 388 5.41 11.88 25.33
C GLY A 388 4.12 11.69 26.12
N LYS A 389 3.44 10.55 25.96
CA LYS A 389 2.12 10.27 26.55
C LYS A 389 1.08 11.34 26.20
N SER A 390 1.17 11.83 24.97
CA SER A 390 0.39 12.95 24.48
C SER A 390 -0.06 12.68 23.07
N PHE A 391 -1.21 13.26 22.71
CA PHE A 391 -1.73 13.23 21.34
C PHE A 391 -1.32 14.52 20.63
N ASP A 392 -0.01 14.65 20.38
CA ASP A 392 0.58 15.83 19.77
C ASP A 392 0.82 15.65 18.26
N LYS A 393 1.10 16.76 17.58
CA LYS A 393 1.71 16.78 16.24
C LYS A 393 3.15 16.26 16.28
N PHE A 394 3.71 15.98 15.11
CA PHE A 394 5.08 15.50 14.99
C PHE A 394 6.08 16.51 15.54
N ASP A 395 6.97 16.06 16.43
CA ASP A 395 8.07 16.85 16.96
C ASP A 395 9.26 16.81 15.99
N TYR A 396 9.53 17.94 15.34
CA TYR A 396 10.67 18.10 14.44
C TYR A 396 11.96 18.52 15.17
N GLY A 397 11.92 18.65 16.49
CA GLY A 397 12.96 19.22 17.33
C GLY A 397 12.87 20.74 17.43
N PHE A 398 13.57 21.30 18.41
CA PHE A 398 13.47 22.70 18.86
C PHE A 398 13.37 23.73 17.71
N TRP A 399 14.35 23.73 16.79
CA TRP A 399 14.42 24.74 15.73
C TRP A 399 13.35 24.55 14.66
N GLN A 400 13.06 23.30 14.28
CA GLN A 400 12.10 23.03 13.23
C GLN A 400 10.66 23.20 13.72
N ASN A 401 10.36 22.92 14.99
CA ASN A 401 9.08 23.23 15.59
C ASN A 401 8.82 24.75 15.58
N LEU A 402 9.83 25.56 15.94
CA LEU A 402 9.67 27.01 15.93
C LEU A 402 9.36 27.54 14.52
N VAL A 403 10.01 26.98 13.50
CA VAL A 403 9.78 27.37 12.10
C VAL A 403 8.42 26.90 11.58
N ARG A 404 8.01 25.67 11.91
CA ARG A 404 6.78 25.06 11.37
C ARG A 404 5.52 25.44 12.14
N TYR A 405 5.60 25.52 13.46
CA TYR A 405 4.46 25.74 14.35
C TYR A 405 4.46 27.12 14.99
N GLY A 406 5.60 27.82 15.04
CA GLY A 406 5.75 29.05 15.81
C GLY A 406 5.98 28.82 17.32
N TRP A 407 6.09 27.56 17.74
CA TRP A 407 6.29 27.15 19.14
C TRP A 407 7.45 26.15 19.23
N ILE A 408 8.13 26.09 20.37
CA ILE A 408 9.27 25.18 20.58
C ILE A 408 8.85 23.71 20.74
N SER A 409 7.60 23.49 21.11
CA SER A 409 6.98 22.17 21.29
C SER A 409 5.88 21.98 20.25
N PRO A 410 5.62 20.75 19.78
CA PRO A 410 4.52 20.49 18.88
C PRO A 410 3.17 20.83 19.54
N PRO A 411 2.22 21.40 18.79
CA PRO A 411 0.85 21.58 19.27
C PRO A 411 0.15 20.25 19.57
N THR A 412 -0.74 20.25 20.55
CA THR A 412 -1.59 19.10 20.91
C THR A 412 -2.88 19.07 20.10
N TYR A 413 -3.28 17.88 19.63
CA TYR A 413 -4.62 17.62 19.13
C TYR A 413 -5.61 17.53 20.30
N SER A 414 -6.27 18.63 20.61
CA SER A 414 -7.18 18.71 21.76
C SER A 414 -8.51 18.01 21.45
N LEU A 415 -8.71 16.81 21.99
CA LEU A 415 -9.98 16.08 21.88
C LEU A 415 -11.20 16.87 22.37
N PRO A 416 -11.09 17.73 23.42
CA PRO A 416 -12.16 18.65 23.78
C PRO A 416 -12.57 19.62 22.66
N ASN A 417 -11.78 19.86 21.62
CA ASN A 417 -12.19 20.72 20.50
C ASN A 417 -13.14 20.01 19.52
N ILE A 418 -13.25 18.68 19.60
CA ILE A 418 -14.15 17.91 18.72
C ILE A 418 -15.60 18.27 19.04
N PRO A 419 -16.38 18.78 18.07
CA PRO A 419 -17.76 19.21 18.31
C PRO A 419 -18.67 18.06 18.72
N ARG A 420 -19.66 18.35 19.58
CA ARG A 420 -20.71 17.39 19.98
C ARG A 420 -21.63 16.94 18.85
N THR A 421 -21.54 17.58 17.68
CA THR A 421 -22.37 17.31 16.51
C THR A 421 -22.01 16.02 15.80
N ILE A 422 -20.81 15.46 16.04
CA ILE A 422 -20.39 14.19 15.45
C ILE A 422 -20.71 13.08 16.46
N PRO A 423 -21.74 12.26 16.22
CA PRO A 423 -21.98 11.07 17.02
C PRO A 423 -20.92 10.01 16.71
N PHE A 424 -20.51 9.30 17.74
CA PHE A 424 -19.47 8.28 17.68
C PHE A 424 -19.97 6.92 18.17
N LEU A 425 -19.56 5.86 17.47
CA LEU A 425 -19.66 4.48 17.94
C LEU A 425 -18.25 3.87 18.03
N PHE A 426 -17.84 3.46 19.23
CA PHE A 426 -16.51 2.91 19.47
C PHE A 426 -16.58 1.40 19.69
N PHE A 427 -15.68 0.69 19.02
CA PHE A 427 -15.38 -0.71 19.27
C PHE A 427 -13.98 -0.83 19.86
N TYR A 428 -13.88 -1.41 21.03
CA TYR A 428 -12.60 -1.64 21.72
C TYR A 428 -12.61 -3.01 22.41
N ALA A 429 -11.42 -3.54 22.70
CA ALA A 429 -11.29 -4.93 23.12
C ALA A 429 -10.25 -5.15 24.20
N ALA A 430 -10.46 -6.19 25.01
CA ALA A 430 -9.63 -6.45 26.19
C ALA A 430 -8.20 -6.87 25.84
N LYS A 431 -8.04 -7.59 24.72
CA LYS A 431 -6.76 -8.18 24.29
C LYS A 431 -6.07 -7.34 23.20
N ASP A 432 -6.54 -6.11 22.96
CA ASP A 432 -5.92 -5.20 22.01
C ASP A 432 -4.59 -4.67 22.58
N ALA A 433 -3.48 -5.06 21.95
CA ALA A 433 -2.14 -4.68 22.39
C ALA A 433 -1.75 -3.25 21.99
N LEU A 434 -2.44 -2.62 21.03
CA LEU A 434 -2.12 -1.28 20.53
C LEU A 434 -3.11 -0.23 21.04
N ALA A 435 -4.41 -0.44 20.83
CA ALA A 435 -5.48 0.40 21.37
C ALA A 435 -5.95 -0.15 22.73
N ALA A 436 -5.04 -0.15 23.71
CA ALA A 436 -5.31 -0.71 25.03
C ALA A 436 -6.57 -0.09 25.69
N PRO A 437 -7.40 -0.87 26.41
CA PRO A 437 -8.64 -0.37 27.02
C PRO A 437 -8.46 0.87 27.91
N GLN A 438 -7.31 1.01 28.56
CA GLN A 438 -6.95 2.16 29.39
C GLN A 438 -6.83 3.44 28.54
N ASN A 439 -6.18 3.36 27.38
CA ASN A 439 -6.04 4.47 26.44
C ASN A 439 -7.39 4.87 25.87
N VAL A 440 -8.25 3.89 25.55
CA VAL A 440 -9.62 4.16 25.09
C VAL A 440 -10.46 4.83 26.17
N ALA A 441 -10.33 4.39 27.43
CA ALA A 441 -11.01 5.03 28.56
C ALA A 441 -10.57 6.49 28.75
N GLN A 442 -9.27 6.78 28.63
CA GLN A 442 -8.76 8.14 28.65
C GLN A 442 -9.35 8.97 27.51
N LEU A 443 -9.28 8.46 26.28
CA LEU A 443 -9.82 9.12 25.09
C LEU A 443 -11.30 9.47 25.26
N VAL A 444 -12.12 8.52 25.72
CA VAL A 444 -13.56 8.74 25.99
C VAL A 444 -13.78 9.81 27.05
N SER A 445 -12.91 9.92 28.06
CA SER A 445 -13.04 10.91 29.14
C SER A 445 -12.80 12.35 28.70
N GLU A 446 -12.08 12.55 27.59
CA GLU A 446 -11.71 13.87 27.08
C GLU A 446 -12.64 14.38 25.97
N LEU A 447 -13.46 13.51 25.37
CA LEU A 447 -14.43 13.90 24.36
C LEU A 447 -15.59 14.69 24.96
N GLN A 448 -16.04 15.72 24.24
CA GLN A 448 -17.24 16.46 24.63
C GLN A 448 -18.53 15.64 24.44
N SER A 449 -18.57 14.83 23.38
CA SER A 449 -19.67 13.91 23.07
C SER A 449 -19.45 12.58 23.78
N LYS A 450 -20.52 11.98 24.31
CA LYS A 450 -20.46 10.62 24.84
C LYS A 450 -20.63 9.62 23.68
N PRO A 451 -19.59 8.83 23.33
CA PRO A 451 -19.72 7.81 22.30
C PRO A 451 -20.57 6.63 22.78
N ASP A 452 -21.23 5.96 21.84
CA ASP A 452 -21.75 4.60 22.05
C ASP A 452 -20.57 3.64 22.12
N LEU A 453 -20.57 2.73 23.11
CA LEU A 453 -19.45 1.85 23.40
C LEU A 453 -19.82 0.39 23.18
N VAL A 454 -18.98 -0.33 22.44
CA VAL A 454 -19.06 -1.78 22.25
C VAL A 454 -17.74 -2.40 22.69
N PHE A 455 -17.79 -3.17 23.77
CA PHE A 455 -16.64 -3.88 24.30
C PHE A 455 -16.65 -5.34 23.85
N LEU A 456 -15.54 -5.80 23.28
CA LEU A 456 -15.35 -7.18 22.85
C LEU A 456 -14.24 -7.84 23.69
N PRO A 457 -14.57 -8.71 24.66
CA PRO A 457 -13.59 -9.22 25.63
C PRO A 457 -12.54 -10.15 25.00
N ASP A 458 -12.89 -10.82 23.90
CA ASP A 458 -12.01 -11.79 23.26
C ASP A 458 -11.24 -11.25 22.07
N TYR A 459 -11.57 -10.05 21.58
CA TYR A 459 -10.92 -9.47 20.42
C TYR A 459 -9.54 -8.92 20.77
N ALA A 460 -8.62 -9.02 19.83
CA ALA A 460 -7.39 -8.24 19.76
C ALA A 460 -7.44 -7.23 18.59
N HIS A 461 -6.36 -6.51 18.34
CA HIS A 461 -6.37 -5.35 17.43
C HIS A 461 -6.82 -5.71 16.00
N LEU A 462 -6.39 -6.85 15.44
CA LEU A 462 -6.74 -7.24 14.07
C LEU A 462 -8.14 -7.84 13.96
N ASP A 463 -8.70 -8.37 15.05
CA ASP A 463 -9.99 -9.07 15.01
C ASP A 463 -11.13 -8.16 14.50
N PHE A 464 -11.04 -6.83 14.65
CA PHE A 464 -12.05 -5.90 14.12
C PHE A 464 -12.20 -5.94 12.60
N VAL A 465 -11.14 -6.33 11.87
CA VAL A 465 -11.10 -6.30 10.39
C VAL A 465 -10.99 -7.68 9.75
N VAL A 466 -10.35 -8.66 10.42
CA VAL A 466 -10.11 -10.00 9.83
C VAL A 466 -10.87 -11.14 10.51
N SER A 467 -11.62 -10.88 11.60
CA SER A 467 -12.30 -11.97 12.29
C SER A 467 -13.50 -12.53 11.51
N TYR A 468 -13.69 -13.85 11.56
CA TYR A 468 -14.81 -14.50 10.87
C TYR A 468 -16.18 -14.17 11.49
N ASN A 469 -16.21 -13.74 12.76
CA ASN A 469 -17.40 -13.37 13.53
C ASN A 469 -17.64 -11.84 13.56
N ALA A 470 -16.82 -11.01 12.90
CA ALA A 470 -17.10 -9.57 12.77
C ALA A 470 -18.47 -9.29 12.13
N LYS A 471 -18.94 -10.17 11.24
CA LYS A 471 -20.27 -10.11 10.63
C LYS A 471 -21.43 -10.23 11.63
N ASP A 472 -21.17 -10.82 12.78
CA ASP A 472 -22.18 -11.08 13.82
C ASP A 472 -22.04 -10.06 14.96
N LEU A 473 -20.80 -9.65 15.29
CA LEU A 473 -20.51 -8.83 16.47
C LEU A 473 -20.24 -7.35 16.17
N VAL A 474 -19.72 -7.02 14.99
CA VAL A 474 -19.29 -5.65 14.62
C VAL A 474 -20.24 -5.05 13.59
N TYR A 475 -20.35 -5.65 12.41
CA TYR A 475 -21.04 -5.05 11.27
C TYR A 475 -22.54 -4.75 11.50
N PRO A 476 -23.32 -5.61 12.18
CA PRO A 476 -24.73 -5.30 12.44
C PRO A 476 -24.91 -4.04 13.29
N LYS A 477 -24.07 -3.86 14.30
CA LYS A 477 -24.07 -2.67 15.17
C LYS A 477 -23.64 -1.41 14.44
N VAL A 478 -22.68 -1.53 13.52
CA VAL A 478 -22.28 -0.43 12.63
C VAL A 478 -23.46 0.02 11.75
N VAL A 479 -24.15 -0.94 11.12
CA VAL A 479 -25.32 -0.65 10.28
C VAL A 479 -26.47 -0.06 11.09
N GLU A 480 -26.74 -0.60 12.28
CA GLU A 480 -27.75 -0.06 13.21
C GLU A 480 -27.45 1.39 13.59
N PHE A 481 -26.20 1.70 13.96
CA PHE A 481 -25.78 3.04 14.31
C PHE A 481 -25.86 4.03 13.14
N PHE A 482 -25.60 3.58 11.92
CA PHE A 482 -25.76 4.42 10.75
C PHE A 482 -27.24 4.71 10.42
N ASN A 483 -28.12 3.75 10.64
CA ASN A 483 -29.56 3.91 10.39
C ASN A 483 -30.34 4.64 11.49
N SER A 484 -29.71 4.93 12.64
CA SER A 484 -30.38 5.50 13.83
C SER A 484 -30.74 6.98 13.77
#